data_AF-A0A6J4X4F5-F1
#
_entry.id   AF-A0A6J4X4F5-F1
#
_cell.length_a   1.000
_cell.length_b   1.000
_cell.length_c   1.000
_cell.angle_alpha   90.00
_cell.angle_beta   90.00
_cell.angle_gamma   90.00
#
_symmetry.space_group_name_H-M   'P 1'
#
loop_
_entity.id
_entity.type
_entity.pdbx_description
1 polymer ?
#
loop_
_entity_poly.entity_id
_entity_poly.type
_entity_poly.pdbx_seq_one_letter_code
_entity_poly.pdbx_strand_id
1 'polypeptide(L)'
;MISEVYENDFLVLVKYDLNKTLLLECRKLDEALIEIEEAIDFVQKAGFNSPLQELYSSKAFISLLMGDIEEVGRYLKLADKIRSELKLVPVQLSSFYRSQLEYDLYLFEESQRHGNNLESSKSRKQAAKSLKMLLKTTQKVAQYRTESYKLKGVYYWLINKQKKALKWWYKAIKEGEHLGARLELARTYVEIGKRLLEPKSDYKIFNGIKAEEYQEMATEFFEEMNLKWDLKELSRTPIGG
;
A
#
# COMPACT_ATOMS: atom_id res chain seq x y z
N MET A 1 20.06 37.63 13.79
CA MET A 1 19.88 36.89 12.53
C MET A 1 19.86 35.38 12.83
N ILE A 2 18.87 34.94 13.63
CA ILE A 2 18.59 33.52 13.95
C ILE A 2 17.17 33.19 13.51
N SER A 3 16.26 34.17 13.50
CA SER A 3 14.89 34.03 12.97
C SER A 3 14.81 33.79 11.45
N GLU A 4 15.77 34.28 10.64
CA GLU A 4 15.78 34.03 9.18
C GLU A 4 16.25 32.62 8.80
N VAL A 5 16.93 31.91 9.70
CA VAL A 5 17.50 30.57 9.43
C VAL A 5 16.57 29.46 9.93
N TYR A 6 15.73 29.71 10.95
CA TYR A 6 14.94 28.68 11.61
C TYR A 6 13.47 28.60 11.17
N GLU A 7 12.96 29.54 10.36
CA GLU A 7 11.53 29.60 10.04
C GLU A 7 11.07 28.89 8.76
N ASN A 8 11.92 28.20 7.99
CA ASN A 8 11.46 27.59 6.72
C ASN A 8 11.73 26.09 6.52
N ASP A 9 12.81 25.51 7.08
CA ASP A 9 13.15 24.12 6.74
C ASP A 9 12.08 23.09 7.14
N PHE A 10 11.44 23.30 8.30
CA PHE A 10 10.33 22.46 8.73
C PHE A 10 9.09 22.64 7.85
N LEU A 11 8.79 23.87 7.40
CA LEU A 11 7.66 24.13 6.50
C LEU A 11 7.90 23.51 5.12
N VAL A 12 9.14 23.56 4.62
CA VAL A 12 9.56 22.87 3.39
C VAL A 12 9.40 21.35 3.55
N LEU A 13 9.81 20.79 4.69
CA LEU A 13 9.60 19.37 4.97
C LEU A 13 8.11 18.99 4.99
N VAL A 14 7.26 19.79 5.64
CA VAL A 14 5.80 19.56 5.66
C VAL A 14 5.21 19.69 4.25
N LYS A 15 5.67 20.64 3.44
CA LYS A 15 5.27 20.75 2.02
C LYS A 15 5.58 19.45 1.26
N TYR A 16 6.83 18.96 1.34
CA TYR A 16 7.20 17.69 0.71
C TYR A 16 6.34 16.53 1.23
N ASP A 17 6.02 16.52 2.52
CA ASP A 17 5.21 15.47 3.14
C ASP A 17 3.78 15.42 2.60
N LEU A 18 3.15 16.59 2.50
CA LEU A 18 1.80 16.71 1.96
C LEU A 18 1.75 16.45 0.45
N ASN A 19 2.73 16.98 -0.30
CA ASN A 19 2.80 16.80 -1.74
C ASN A 19 3.02 15.34 -2.12
N LYS A 20 4.01 14.65 -1.52
CA LYS A 20 4.22 13.22 -1.82
C LYS A 20 2.98 12.40 -1.51
N THR A 21 2.29 12.70 -0.39
CA THR A 21 1.11 11.96 0.03
C THR A 21 -0.01 12.13 -0.98
N LEU A 22 -0.29 13.38 -1.38
CA LEU A 22 -1.28 13.68 -2.40
C LEU A 22 -0.95 13.00 -3.74
N LEU A 23 0.28 13.12 -4.22
CA LEU A 23 0.71 12.54 -5.50
C LEU A 23 0.62 11.01 -5.50
N LEU A 24 1.03 10.37 -4.39
CA LEU A 24 0.92 8.92 -4.20
C LEU A 24 -0.52 8.44 -4.17
N GLU A 25 -1.40 9.13 -3.44
CA GLU A 25 -2.81 8.78 -3.37
C GLU A 25 -3.50 8.95 -4.73
N CYS A 26 -3.11 9.98 -5.49
CA CYS A 26 -3.58 10.18 -6.87
C CYS A 26 -2.87 9.31 -7.92
N ARG A 27 -1.92 8.45 -7.53
CA ARG A 27 -1.12 7.60 -8.44
C ARG A 27 -0.43 8.39 -9.57
N LYS A 28 -0.02 9.63 -9.28
CA LYS A 28 0.86 10.44 -10.14
C LYS A 28 2.31 10.02 -9.87
N LEU A 29 2.65 8.81 -10.30
CA LEU A 29 3.83 8.08 -9.83
C LEU A 29 5.13 8.77 -10.23
N ASP A 30 5.21 9.28 -11.46
CA ASP A 30 6.40 9.97 -11.97
C ASP A 30 6.62 11.29 -11.21
N GLU A 31 5.56 12.08 -11.01
CA GLU A 31 5.63 13.32 -10.23
C GLU A 31 5.93 13.07 -8.75
N ALA A 32 5.35 12.02 -8.16
CA ALA A 32 5.64 11.60 -6.80
C ALA A 32 7.11 11.22 -6.63
N LEU A 33 7.70 10.55 -7.63
CA LEU A 33 9.09 10.16 -7.59
C LEU A 33 10.02 11.38 -7.62
N ILE A 34 9.75 12.36 -8.49
CA ILE A 34 10.48 13.62 -8.56
C ILE A 34 10.42 14.36 -7.22
N GLU A 35 9.21 14.56 -6.67
CA GLU A 35 9.02 15.25 -5.39
C GLU A 35 9.76 14.53 -4.24
N ILE A 36 9.75 13.19 -4.22
CA ILE A 36 10.47 12.41 -3.20
C ILE A 36 11.99 12.52 -3.37
N GLU A 37 12.51 12.57 -4.59
CA GLU A 37 13.95 12.75 -4.82
C GLU A 37 14.42 14.13 -4.38
N GLU A 38 13.68 15.19 -4.72
CA GLU A 38 13.94 16.55 -4.21
C GLU A 38 13.86 16.60 -2.68
N ALA A 39 12.87 15.93 -2.09
CA ALA A 39 12.74 15.83 -0.64
C ALA A 39 13.93 15.11 0.00
N ILE A 40 14.42 14.00 -0.59
CA ILE A 40 15.59 13.26 -0.09
C ILE A 40 16.82 14.15 -0.11
N ASP A 41 17.08 14.85 -1.21
CA ASP A 41 18.22 15.76 -1.34
C ASP A 41 18.14 16.89 -0.30
N PHE A 42 16.95 17.46 -0.10
CA PHE A 42 16.72 18.49 0.90
C PHE A 42 16.98 17.98 2.32
N VAL A 43 16.37 16.87 2.73
CA VAL A 43 16.50 16.35 4.10
C VAL A 43 17.91 15.87 4.42
N GLN A 44 18.65 15.36 3.42
CA GLN A 44 20.06 15.01 3.59
C GLN A 44 20.92 16.25 3.83
N LYS A 45 20.73 17.33 3.05
CA LYS A 45 21.45 18.60 3.24
C LYS A 45 21.11 19.26 4.57
N ALA A 46 19.85 19.19 4.99
CA ALA A 46 19.37 19.75 6.25
C ALA A 46 19.67 18.86 7.49
N GLY A 47 20.21 17.64 7.29
CA GLY A 47 20.52 16.71 8.37
C GLY A 47 19.30 16.06 9.04
N PHE A 48 18.14 16.07 8.39
CA PHE A 48 16.93 15.41 8.88
C PHE A 48 16.93 13.92 8.52
N ASN A 49 17.42 13.09 9.44
CA ASN A 49 17.49 11.64 9.21
C ASN A 49 16.13 10.93 9.34
N SER A 50 15.21 11.45 10.18
CA SER A 50 13.94 10.76 10.45
C SER A 50 13.02 10.64 9.23
N PRO A 51 12.82 11.69 8.40
CA PRO A 51 11.96 11.60 7.22
C PRO A 51 12.48 10.66 6.14
N LEU A 52 13.80 10.41 6.08
CA LEU A 52 14.40 9.56 5.04
C LEU A 52 13.82 8.15 5.02
N GLN A 53 13.49 7.57 6.18
CA GLN A 53 12.86 6.25 6.22
C GLN A 53 11.54 6.23 5.45
N GLU A 54 10.71 7.25 5.64
CA GLU A 54 9.39 7.35 5.02
C GLU A 54 9.51 7.64 3.51
N LEU A 55 10.45 8.50 3.13
CA LEU A 55 10.74 8.80 1.73
C LEU A 55 11.19 7.53 0.98
N TYR A 56 12.12 6.75 1.53
CA TYR A 56 12.52 5.47 0.93
C TYR A 56 11.39 4.43 0.93
N SER A 57 10.54 4.40 1.96
CA SER A 57 9.37 3.51 1.98
C SER A 57 8.35 3.87 0.90
N SER A 58 8.25 5.16 0.58
CA SER A 58 7.43 5.68 -0.51
C SER A 58 8.04 5.36 -1.88
N LYS A 59 9.36 5.50 -2.07
CA LYS A 59 10.04 5.06 -3.31
C LYS A 59 9.86 3.56 -3.55
N ALA A 60 9.96 2.74 -2.50
CA ALA A 60 9.71 1.30 -2.61
C ALA A 60 8.28 1.00 -3.10
N PHE A 61 7.30 1.72 -2.57
CA PHE A 61 5.90 1.57 -2.99
C PHE A 61 5.66 2.03 -4.43
N ILE A 62 6.23 3.17 -4.84
CA ILE A 62 6.18 3.64 -6.24
C ILE A 62 6.79 2.60 -7.17
N SER A 63 8.00 2.13 -6.85
CA SER A 63 8.72 1.13 -7.65
C SER A 63 7.88 -0.15 -7.80
N LEU A 64 7.19 -0.57 -6.74
CA LEU A 64 6.31 -1.75 -6.78
C LEU A 64 5.14 -1.54 -7.75
N LEU A 65 4.53 -0.35 -7.75
CA LEU A 65 3.41 0.00 -8.64
C LEU A 65 3.84 0.18 -10.10
N MET A 66 5.09 0.57 -10.32
CA MET A 66 5.70 0.69 -11.65
C MET A 66 6.21 -0.67 -12.18
N GLY A 67 6.31 -1.69 -11.32
CA GLY A 67 6.82 -3.02 -11.67
C GLY A 67 8.34 -3.16 -11.55
N ASP A 68 9.03 -2.18 -10.96
CA ASP A 68 10.48 -2.16 -10.77
C ASP A 68 10.91 -2.93 -9.50
N ILE A 69 10.70 -4.25 -9.51
CA ILE A 69 10.83 -5.13 -8.34
C ILE A 69 12.22 -5.10 -7.69
N GLU A 70 13.28 -4.98 -8.50
CA GLU A 70 14.66 -4.90 -7.99
C GLU A 70 14.87 -3.67 -7.09
N GLU A 71 14.32 -2.53 -7.52
CA GLU A 71 14.41 -1.26 -6.80
C GLU A 71 13.60 -1.28 -5.50
N VAL A 72 12.46 -1.98 -5.45
CA VAL A 72 11.66 -2.15 -4.22
C VAL A 72 12.53 -2.72 -3.10
N GLY A 73 13.25 -3.81 -3.38
CA GLY A 73 14.11 -4.47 -2.40
C GLY A 73 15.26 -3.58 -1.94
N ARG A 74 15.82 -2.75 -2.82
CA ARG A 74 16.89 -1.79 -2.50
C ARG A 74 16.38 -0.69 -1.57
N TYR A 75 15.25 -0.07 -1.89
CA TYR A 75 14.66 1.01 -1.09
C TYR A 75 14.16 0.53 0.28
N LEU A 76 13.56 -0.67 0.37
CA LEU A 76 13.16 -1.25 1.65
C LEU A 76 14.37 -1.51 2.57
N LYS A 77 15.52 -1.94 2.03
CA LYS A 77 16.75 -2.09 2.83
C LYS A 77 17.25 -0.75 3.38
N LEU A 78 17.21 0.32 2.57
CA LEU A 78 17.58 1.67 3.02
C LEU A 78 16.65 2.16 4.12
N ALA A 79 15.33 2.00 3.94
CA ALA A 79 14.34 2.36 4.95
C ALA A 79 14.51 1.55 6.24
N ASP A 80 14.78 0.24 6.15
CA ASP A 80 14.95 -0.64 7.30
C ASP A 80 16.20 -0.30 8.12
N LYS A 81 17.31 0.08 7.45
CA LYS A 81 18.51 0.56 8.12
C LYS A 81 18.19 1.78 9.00
N ILE A 82 17.56 2.81 8.44
CA ILE A 82 17.20 4.02 9.18
C ILE A 82 16.22 3.70 10.32
N ARG A 83 15.23 2.84 10.06
CA ARG A 83 14.28 2.36 11.07
C ARG A 83 14.96 1.63 12.24
N SER A 84 16.07 0.94 11.99
CA SER A 84 16.82 0.22 13.02
C SER A 84 17.65 1.13 13.91
N GLU A 85 18.06 2.30 13.40
CA GLU A 85 18.89 3.28 14.08
C GLU A 85 18.04 4.34 14.83
N LEU A 86 16.79 4.56 14.41
CA LEU A 86 15.91 5.59 14.95
C LEU A 86 14.70 5.03 15.69
N LYS A 87 14.27 5.72 16.75
CA LYS A 87 13.01 5.44 17.45
C LYS A 87 11.84 6.12 16.75
N LEU A 88 11.30 5.47 15.73
CA LEU A 88 10.22 6.03 14.91
C LEU A 88 8.84 5.87 15.57
N VAL A 89 7.94 6.82 15.26
CA VAL A 89 6.55 6.80 15.74
C VAL A 89 5.67 5.88 14.89
N PRO A 90 4.51 5.40 15.40
CA PRO A 90 3.66 4.47 14.68
C PRO A 90 3.26 4.91 13.26
N VAL A 91 2.97 6.20 13.05
CA VAL A 91 2.57 6.69 11.71
C VAL A 91 3.68 6.50 10.66
N GLN A 92 4.94 6.77 11.01
CA GLN A 92 6.10 6.56 10.14
C GLN A 92 6.33 5.06 9.86
N LEU A 93 6.21 4.24 10.91
CA LEU A 93 6.34 2.79 10.81
C LEU A 93 5.23 2.15 9.95
N SER A 94 4.03 2.73 9.92
CA SER A 94 2.91 2.20 9.13
C SER A 94 3.23 2.21 7.64
N SER A 95 3.82 3.31 7.12
CA SER A 95 4.22 3.41 5.71
C SER A 95 5.25 2.34 5.35
N PHE A 96 6.29 2.15 6.18
CA PHE A 96 7.28 1.09 5.99
C PHE A 96 6.67 -0.31 5.95
N TYR A 97 5.90 -0.67 6.99
CA TYR A 97 5.33 -2.01 7.08
C TYR A 97 4.24 -2.25 6.03
N ARG A 98 3.59 -1.20 5.51
CA ARG A 98 2.72 -1.29 4.35
C ARG A 98 3.52 -1.69 3.12
N SER A 99 4.51 -0.88 2.73
CA SER A 99 5.33 -1.15 1.54
C SER A 99 6.01 -2.51 1.60
N GLN A 100 6.54 -2.88 2.77
CA GLN A 100 7.13 -4.20 2.99
C GLN A 100 6.12 -5.32 2.82
N LEU A 101 4.90 -5.20 3.38
CA LEU A 101 3.88 -6.23 3.26
C LEU A 101 3.43 -6.41 1.81
N GLU A 102 3.21 -5.32 1.07
CA GLU A 102 2.80 -5.43 -0.34
C GLU A 102 3.87 -6.10 -1.19
N TYR A 103 5.14 -5.74 -0.99
CA TYR A 103 6.25 -6.41 -1.64
C TYR A 103 6.31 -7.91 -1.28
N ASP A 104 6.15 -8.26 -0.01
CA ASP A 104 6.17 -9.65 0.42
C ASP A 104 4.96 -10.46 -0.12
N LEU A 105 3.79 -9.83 -0.27
CA LEU A 105 2.62 -10.43 -0.90
C LEU A 105 2.84 -10.62 -2.40
N TYR A 106 3.44 -9.63 -3.08
CA TYR A 106 3.83 -9.75 -4.49
C TYR A 106 4.77 -10.94 -4.71
N LEU A 107 5.87 -11.03 -3.94
CA LEU A 107 6.80 -12.15 -4.03
C LEU A 107 6.13 -13.49 -3.72
N PHE A 108 5.18 -13.51 -2.79
CA PHE A 108 4.43 -14.71 -2.47
C PHE A 108 3.52 -15.13 -3.63
N GLU A 109 2.75 -14.21 -4.20
CA GLU A 109 1.88 -14.49 -5.35
C GLU A 109 2.69 -14.93 -6.58
N GLU A 110 3.78 -14.25 -6.90
CA GLU A 110 4.67 -14.63 -8.01
C GLU A 110 5.29 -16.02 -7.84
N SER A 111 5.75 -16.36 -6.63
CA SER A 111 6.28 -17.70 -6.35
C SER A 111 5.24 -18.81 -6.53
N GLN A 112 3.95 -18.51 -6.28
CA GLN A 112 2.85 -19.45 -6.53
C GLN A 112 2.59 -19.63 -8.03
N ARG A 113 2.68 -18.55 -8.82
CA ARG A 113 2.51 -18.61 -10.29
C ARG A 113 3.59 -19.47 -10.95
N HIS A 114 4.82 -19.40 -10.45
CA HIS A 114 5.94 -20.19 -10.96
C HIS A 114 6.03 -21.63 -10.39
N GLY A 115 5.13 -22.01 -9.47
CA GLY A 115 5.13 -23.35 -8.87
C GLY A 115 6.34 -23.65 -7.97
N ASN A 116 7.09 -22.62 -7.52
CA ASN A 116 8.27 -22.81 -6.69
C ASN A 116 7.89 -22.97 -5.21
N ASN A 117 7.65 -24.21 -4.77
CA ASN A 117 7.18 -24.51 -3.41
C ASN A 117 8.10 -24.00 -2.29
N LEU A 118 9.42 -24.03 -2.50
CA LEU A 118 10.38 -23.61 -1.48
C LEU A 118 10.34 -22.08 -1.28
N GLU A 119 10.41 -21.34 -2.38
CA GLU A 119 10.28 -19.88 -2.36
C GLU A 119 8.91 -19.44 -1.85
N SER A 120 7.85 -20.15 -2.26
CA SER A 120 6.49 -19.90 -1.78
C SER A 120 6.37 -20.01 -0.26
N SER A 121 6.98 -21.03 0.36
CA SER A 121 7.02 -21.16 1.81
C SER A 121 7.78 -20.02 2.49
N LYS A 122 8.91 -19.58 1.91
CA LYS A 122 9.72 -18.47 2.43
C LYS A 122 8.97 -17.14 2.34
N SER A 123 8.46 -16.79 1.16
CA SER A 123 7.71 -15.55 0.90
C SER A 123 6.43 -15.49 1.74
N ARG A 124 5.72 -16.62 1.91
CA ARG A 124 4.57 -16.72 2.81
C ARG A 124 4.91 -16.38 4.26
N LYS A 125 6.02 -16.91 4.79
CA LYS A 125 6.47 -16.62 6.17
C LYS A 125 6.81 -15.14 6.34
N GLN A 126 7.46 -14.57 5.34
CA GLN A 126 7.84 -13.17 5.33
C GLN A 126 6.61 -12.25 5.27
N ALA A 127 5.65 -12.51 4.37
CA ALA A 127 4.37 -11.80 4.30
C ALA A 127 3.59 -11.89 5.63
N ALA A 128 3.56 -13.07 6.27
CA ALA A 128 2.92 -13.24 7.58
C ALA A 128 3.58 -12.39 8.68
N LYS A 129 4.92 -12.28 8.67
CA LYS A 129 5.68 -11.45 9.60
C LYS A 129 5.37 -9.97 9.38
N SER A 130 5.45 -9.48 8.15
CA SER A 130 5.17 -8.09 7.80
C SER A 130 3.72 -7.70 8.08
N LEU A 131 2.78 -8.61 7.83
CA LEU A 131 1.37 -8.43 8.18
C LEU A 131 1.18 -8.26 9.69
N LYS A 132 1.82 -9.09 10.51
CA LYS A 132 1.76 -8.96 11.96
C LYS A 132 2.28 -7.60 12.43
N MET A 133 3.38 -7.13 11.82
CA MET A 133 3.96 -5.83 12.15
C MET A 133 3.04 -4.67 11.74
N LEU A 134 2.50 -4.69 10.51
CA LEU A 134 1.57 -3.67 10.04
C LEU A 134 0.34 -3.58 10.94
N LEU A 135 -0.32 -4.71 11.26
CA LEU A 135 -1.51 -4.70 12.11
C LEU A 135 -1.23 -4.17 13.52
N LYS A 136 -0.07 -4.50 14.10
CA LYS A 136 0.32 -3.99 15.42
C LYS A 136 0.47 -2.47 15.39
N THR A 137 1.08 -1.93 14.34
CA THR A 137 1.33 -0.50 14.19
C THR A 137 0.04 0.28 13.91
N THR A 138 -0.79 -0.23 13.00
CA THR A 138 -2.02 0.44 12.53
C THR A 138 -3.17 0.45 13.55
N GLN A 139 -3.09 -0.34 14.62
CA GLN A 139 -4.03 -0.21 15.76
C GLN A 139 -4.10 1.22 16.29
N LYS A 140 -3.00 1.96 16.23
CA LYS A 140 -2.89 3.35 16.72
C LYS A 140 -3.02 4.41 15.62
N VAL A 141 -3.11 4.01 14.36
CA VAL A 141 -3.07 4.94 13.21
C VAL A 141 -4.25 4.66 12.31
N ALA A 142 -5.34 5.41 12.52
CA ALA A 142 -6.63 5.19 11.84
C ALA A 142 -6.50 5.21 10.30
N GLN A 143 -5.69 6.13 9.76
CA GLN A 143 -5.45 6.31 8.33
C GLN A 143 -5.12 5.00 7.58
N TYR A 144 -4.40 4.07 8.20
CA TYR A 144 -3.95 2.83 7.54
C TYR A 144 -4.81 1.60 7.88
N ARG A 145 -5.88 1.75 8.67
CA ARG A 145 -6.64 0.59 9.17
C ARG A 145 -7.39 -0.13 8.05
N THR A 146 -8.14 0.62 7.23
CA THR A 146 -8.88 0.10 6.06
C THR A 146 -7.96 -0.74 5.19
N GLU A 147 -6.82 -0.16 4.79
CA GLU A 147 -5.83 -0.82 3.95
C GLU A 147 -5.18 -2.04 4.64
N SER A 148 -4.87 -1.96 5.94
CA SER A 148 -4.31 -3.11 6.67
C SER A 148 -5.26 -4.30 6.70
N TYR A 149 -6.58 -4.06 6.78
CA TYR A 149 -7.60 -5.10 6.73
C TYR A 149 -7.77 -5.66 5.31
N LYS A 150 -7.72 -4.81 4.28
CA LYS A 150 -7.65 -5.20 2.87
C LYS A 150 -6.50 -6.19 2.63
N LEU A 151 -5.27 -5.78 2.98
CA LEU A 151 -4.05 -6.60 2.77
C LEU A 151 -4.07 -7.89 3.59
N LYS A 152 -4.70 -7.89 4.77
CA LYS A 152 -4.94 -9.12 5.53
C LYS A 152 -5.87 -10.08 4.80
N GLY A 153 -6.90 -9.55 4.14
CA GLY A 153 -7.78 -10.32 3.27
C GLY A 153 -6.99 -10.96 2.12
N VAL A 154 -6.15 -10.18 1.43
CA VAL A 154 -5.26 -10.68 0.35
C VAL A 154 -4.37 -11.81 0.85
N TYR A 155 -3.70 -11.63 2.00
CA TYR A 155 -2.87 -12.69 2.58
C TYR A 155 -3.66 -13.99 2.81
N TYR A 156 -4.87 -13.90 3.38
CA TYR A 156 -5.71 -15.09 3.60
C TYR A 156 -6.19 -15.72 2.29
N TRP A 157 -6.42 -14.91 1.26
CA TRP A 157 -6.77 -15.38 -0.07
C TRP A 157 -5.63 -16.22 -0.65
N LEU A 158 -4.42 -15.68 -0.70
CA LEU A 158 -3.23 -16.34 -1.26
C LEU A 158 -2.86 -17.66 -0.54
N ILE A 159 -3.18 -17.81 0.76
CA ILE A 159 -2.98 -19.08 1.49
C ILE A 159 -4.20 -20.03 1.42
N ASN A 160 -5.09 -19.82 0.45
CA ASN A 160 -6.32 -20.58 0.21
C ASN A 160 -7.27 -20.65 1.42
N LYS A 161 -7.43 -19.54 2.14
CA LYS A 161 -8.40 -19.39 3.25
C LYS A 161 -9.45 -18.35 2.90
N GLN A 162 -10.12 -18.53 1.77
CA GLN A 162 -11.05 -17.55 1.16
C GLN A 162 -12.14 -17.08 2.14
N LYS A 163 -12.79 -17.98 2.90
CA LYS A 163 -13.77 -17.60 3.94
C LYS A 163 -13.20 -16.62 4.99
N LYS A 164 -11.92 -16.73 5.34
CA LYS A 164 -11.26 -15.77 6.25
C LYS A 164 -10.95 -14.47 5.53
N ALA A 165 -10.53 -14.52 4.27
CA ALA A 165 -10.31 -13.32 3.46
C ALA A 165 -11.57 -12.46 3.39
N LEU A 166 -12.72 -13.05 3.05
CA LEU A 166 -14.02 -12.37 3.00
C LEU A 166 -14.38 -11.67 4.33
N LYS A 167 -14.13 -12.32 5.48
CA LYS A 167 -14.36 -11.70 6.80
C LYS A 167 -13.48 -10.45 7.02
N TRP A 168 -12.23 -10.47 6.55
CA TRP A 168 -11.34 -9.32 6.67
C TRP A 168 -11.67 -8.21 5.69
N TRP A 169 -12.09 -8.54 4.47
CA TRP A 169 -12.62 -7.56 3.53
C TRP A 169 -13.92 -6.92 4.01
N TYR A 170 -14.82 -7.68 4.64
CA TYR A 170 -16.00 -7.09 5.29
C TYR A 170 -15.58 -6.06 6.36
N LYS A 171 -14.57 -6.42 7.17
CA LYS A 171 -14.03 -5.49 8.17
C LYS A 171 -13.38 -4.26 7.53
N ALA A 172 -12.66 -4.43 6.41
CA ALA A 172 -12.07 -3.32 5.66
C ALA A 172 -13.16 -2.37 5.15
N ILE A 173 -14.24 -2.90 4.56
CA ILE A 173 -15.40 -2.12 4.11
C ILE A 173 -15.99 -1.31 5.27
N LYS A 174 -16.29 -1.97 6.39
CA LYS A 174 -16.88 -1.29 7.56
C LYS A 174 -15.97 -0.22 8.16
N GLU A 175 -14.66 -0.45 8.22
CA GLU A 175 -13.72 0.57 8.67
C GLU A 175 -13.61 1.72 7.67
N GLY A 176 -13.60 1.43 6.37
CA GLY A 176 -13.55 2.43 5.30
C GLY A 176 -14.79 3.33 5.30
N GLU A 177 -15.98 2.75 5.41
CA GLU A 177 -17.24 3.47 5.59
C GLU A 177 -17.21 4.34 6.85
N HIS A 178 -16.77 3.77 7.98
CA HIS A 178 -16.72 4.49 9.26
C HIS A 178 -15.76 5.69 9.26
N LEU A 179 -14.59 5.55 8.62
CA LEU A 179 -13.58 6.61 8.56
C LEU A 179 -13.80 7.59 7.40
N GLY A 180 -14.74 7.32 6.49
CA GLY A 180 -14.87 8.08 5.24
C GLY A 180 -13.66 7.91 4.31
N ALA A 181 -12.94 6.78 4.41
CA ALA A 181 -11.73 6.48 3.64
C ALA A 181 -12.10 6.00 2.23
N ARG A 182 -12.69 6.89 1.43
CA ARG A 182 -13.30 6.58 0.12
C ARG A 182 -12.31 5.95 -0.86
N LEU A 183 -11.08 6.44 -0.89
CA LEU A 183 -10.03 5.93 -1.77
C LEU A 183 -9.63 4.49 -1.43
N GLU A 184 -9.36 4.22 -0.15
CA GLU A 184 -9.01 2.89 0.34
C GLU A 184 -10.18 1.92 0.22
N LEU A 185 -11.42 2.43 0.35
CA LEU A 185 -12.63 1.66 0.13
C LEU A 185 -12.78 1.24 -1.34
N ALA A 186 -12.60 2.17 -2.28
CA ALA A 186 -12.64 1.87 -3.71
C ALA A 186 -11.57 0.84 -4.10
N ARG A 187 -10.32 1.02 -3.65
CA ARG A 187 -9.23 0.03 -3.86
C ARG A 187 -9.53 -1.32 -3.19
N THR A 188 -10.29 -1.34 -2.09
CA THR A 188 -10.76 -2.58 -1.47
C THR A 188 -11.80 -3.29 -2.35
N TYR A 189 -12.73 -2.54 -2.96
CA TYR A 189 -13.69 -3.12 -3.91
C TYR A 189 -13.01 -3.69 -5.15
N VAL A 190 -12.00 -3.01 -5.71
CA VAL A 190 -11.18 -3.57 -6.81
C VAL A 190 -10.59 -4.91 -6.43
N GLU A 191 -9.93 -5.00 -5.27
CA GLU A 191 -9.28 -6.23 -4.83
C GLU A 191 -10.30 -7.36 -4.63
N ILE A 192 -11.46 -7.07 -4.04
CA ILE A 192 -12.53 -8.06 -3.89
C ILE A 192 -13.02 -8.55 -5.25
N GLY A 193 -13.38 -7.64 -6.16
CA GLY A 193 -13.87 -7.98 -7.50
C GLY A 193 -12.87 -8.84 -8.26
N LYS A 194 -11.59 -8.42 -8.28
CA LYS A 194 -10.49 -9.18 -8.90
C LYS A 194 -10.40 -10.61 -8.35
N ARG A 195 -10.41 -10.79 -7.03
CA ARG A 195 -10.26 -12.11 -6.42
C ARG A 195 -11.48 -13.00 -6.63
N LEU A 196 -12.70 -12.46 -6.59
CA LEU A 196 -13.92 -13.23 -6.87
C LEU A 196 -13.99 -13.73 -8.33
N LEU A 197 -13.43 -12.95 -9.27
CA LEU A 197 -13.33 -13.33 -10.68
C LEU A 197 -12.28 -14.44 -10.95
N GLU A 198 -11.35 -14.70 -10.02
CA GLU A 198 -10.34 -15.74 -10.23
C GLU A 198 -11.01 -17.11 -10.49
N PRO A 199 -10.47 -17.92 -11.44
CA PRO A 199 -11.02 -19.25 -11.73
C PRO A 199 -11.02 -20.18 -10.52
N LYS A 200 -10.07 -19.99 -9.60
CA LYS A 200 -9.93 -20.77 -8.36
C LYS A 200 -10.79 -20.24 -7.20
N SER A 201 -11.61 -19.22 -7.43
CA SER A 201 -12.49 -18.67 -6.41
C SER A 201 -13.65 -19.62 -6.12
N ASP A 202 -13.82 -20.01 -4.85
CA ASP A 202 -14.98 -20.75 -4.35
C ASP A 202 -16.20 -19.83 -4.18
N TYR A 203 -16.01 -18.51 -4.32
CA TYR A 203 -17.03 -17.49 -4.09
C TYR A 203 -17.20 -16.61 -5.32
N LYS A 204 -18.44 -16.48 -5.82
CA LYS A 204 -18.80 -15.54 -6.89
C LYS A 204 -19.62 -14.36 -6.41
N ILE A 205 -20.11 -14.43 -5.17
CA ILE A 205 -20.94 -13.42 -4.52
C ILE A 205 -20.41 -13.21 -3.10
N PHE A 206 -20.28 -11.96 -2.68
CA PHE A 206 -19.88 -11.57 -1.33
C PHE A 206 -20.80 -10.45 -0.83
N ASN A 207 -21.37 -10.62 0.37
CA ASN A 207 -22.40 -9.72 0.93
C ASN A 207 -23.58 -9.44 -0.02
N GLY A 208 -23.96 -10.42 -0.85
CA GLY A 208 -25.04 -10.27 -1.84
C GLY A 208 -24.63 -9.52 -3.11
N ILE A 209 -23.38 -9.11 -3.24
CA ILE A 209 -22.84 -8.34 -4.37
C ILE A 209 -21.92 -9.26 -5.20
N LYS A 210 -22.09 -9.24 -6.53
CA LYS A 210 -21.25 -9.99 -7.47
C LYS A 210 -19.88 -9.30 -7.67
N ALA A 211 -18.96 -10.02 -8.30
CA ALA A 211 -17.61 -9.52 -8.52
C ALA A 211 -17.58 -8.26 -9.40
N GLU A 212 -18.40 -8.24 -10.45
CA GLU A 212 -18.53 -7.15 -11.42
C GLU A 212 -19.13 -5.90 -10.77
N GLU A 213 -20.16 -6.07 -9.94
CA GLU A 213 -20.78 -4.96 -9.18
C GLU A 213 -19.76 -4.28 -8.24
N TYR A 214 -18.82 -5.03 -7.64
CA TYR A 214 -17.72 -4.42 -6.89
C TYR A 214 -16.77 -3.58 -7.77
N GLN A 215 -16.52 -4.02 -9.01
CA GLN A 215 -15.70 -3.25 -9.95
C GLN A 215 -16.42 -1.97 -10.41
N GLU A 216 -17.73 -2.04 -10.64
CA GLU A 216 -18.58 -0.88 -10.95
C GLU A 216 -18.54 0.15 -9.82
N MET A 217 -18.77 -0.29 -8.57
CA MET A 217 -18.66 0.59 -7.40
C MET A 217 -17.28 1.26 -7.32
N ALA A 218 -16.19 0.51 -7.51
CA ALA A 218 -14.85 1.08 -7.53
C ALA A 218 -14.65 2.13 -8.63
N THR A 219 -15.20 1.86 -9.82
CA THR A 219 -15.15 2.75 -10.99
C THR A 219 -15.81 4.09 -10.66
N GLU A 220 -17.03 4.07 -10.09
CA GLU A 220 -17.75 5.30 -9.70
C GLU A 220 -16.91 6.17 -8.74
N PHE A 221 -16.31 5.56 -7.71
CA PHE A 221 -15.45 6.29 -6.78
C PHE A 221 -14.22 6.90 -7.48
N PHE A 222 -13.56 6.15 -8.37
CA PHE A 222 -12.38 6.64 -9.06
C PHE A 222 -12.71 7.72 -10.09
N GLU A 223 -13.85 7.64 -10.78
CA GLU A 223 -14.33 8.69 -11.68
C GLU A 223 -14.63 9.98 -10.92
N GLU A 224 -15.35 9.90 -9.79
CA GLU A 224 -15.65 11.07 -8.96
C GLU A 224 -14.37 11.76 -8.44
N MET A 225 -13.34 10.98 -8.10
CA MET A 225 -12.04 11.50 -7.63
C MET A 225 -11.04 11.78 -8.77
N ASN A 226 -11.42 11.57 -10.04
CA ASN A 226 -10.57 11.75 -11.23
C ASN A 226 -9.24 10.95 -11.18
N LEU A 227 -9.31 9.71 -10.70
CA LEU A 227 -8.15 8.81 -10.50
C LEU A 227 -7.89 7.94 -11.74
N LYS A 228 -7.36 8.58 -12.79
CA LYS A 228 -7.15 7.97 -14.11
C LYS A 228 -6.25 6.73 -14.10
N TRP A 229 -5.23 6.71 -13.23
CA TRP A 229 -4.34 5.56 -13.13
C TRP A 229 -5.08 4.34 -12.57
N ASP A 230 -5.84 4.50 -11.49
CA ASP A 230 -6.61 3.40 -10.89
C ASP A 230 -7.69 2.88 -11.87
N LEU A 231 -8.35 3.76 -12.64
CA LEU A 231 -9.27 3.37 -13.72
C LEU A 231 -8.59 2.55 -14.83
N LYS A 232 -7.40 2.99 -15.26
CA LYS A 232 -6.61 2.26 -16.26
C LYS A 232 -6.21 0.88 -15.75
N GLU A 233 -5.78 0.78 -14.49
CA GLU A 233 -5.40 -0.50 -13.89
C GLU A 233 -6.59 -1.45 -13.73
N LEU A 234 -7.76 -0.93 -13.38
CA LEU A 234 -8.99 -1.72 -13.33
C LEU A 234 -9.32 -2.33 -14.70
N SER A 235 -9.20 -1.56 -15.78
CA SER A 235 -9.47 -2.02 -17.15
C SER A 235 -8.51 -3.11 -17.66
N ARG A 236 -7.33 -3.24 -17.05
CA ARG A 236 -6.34 -4.28 -17.41
C ARG A 236 -6.64 -5.63 -16.79
N THR A 237 -7.45 -5.67 -15.73
CA THR A 237 -7.87 -6.94 -15.12
C THR A 237 -8.93 -7.55 -16.03
N PRO A 238 -8.67 -8.69 -16.69
CA PRO A 238 -9.64 -9.28 -17.60
C PRO A 238 -10.92 -9.60 -16.82
N ILE A 239 -12.05 -9.02 -17.24
CA ILE A 239 -13.37 -9.52 -16.85
C ILE A 239 -13.46 -10.90 -17.49
N GLY A 240 -13.49 -11.95 -16.67
CA GLY A 240 -13.19 -13.34 -17.04
C GLY A 240 -13.61 -13.75 -18.45
N GLY A 241 -12.63 -14.23 -19.23
CA GLY A 241 -12.85 -15.03 -20.44
C GLY A 241 -13.05 -16.51 -20.13
#